data_AF-W0DUK4-F1
#
_entry.id   AF-W0DUK4-F1
#
_cell.length_a   1.000
_cell.length_b   1.000
_cell.length_c   1.000
_cell.angle_alpha   90.00
_cell.angle_beta   90.00
_cell.angle_gamma   90.00
#
_symmetry.space_group_name_H-M   'P 1'
#
loop_
_entity.id
_entity.type
_entity.pdbx_description
1 polymer ?
#
loop_
_entity_poly.entity_id
_entity_poly.type
_entity_poly.pdbx_seq_one_letter_code
_entity_poly.pdbx_strand_id
1 'polypeptide(L)'
;METNKREIWEIDAAQLGEILNVTDRRIRQLHEQNEIPRNKRGLYDVTWAVHWQAGKRALNQHRARQFTPLQLVAIGWLAAMIAIDPDKLYQDDIDAFTEAAARWGVTPGGVTGLLMIAAAALGKTSRYVTGGRENA
;
A
#
# COMPACT_ATOMS: atom_id res chain seq x y z
N MET A 1 -30.87 13.79 5.09
CA MET A 1 -30.51 12.40 5.43
C MET A 1 -29.29 12.07 4.58
N GLU A 2 -28.09 12.33 5.07
CA GLU A 2 -26.86 11.97 4.35
C GLU A 2 -26.79 10.44 4.32
N THR A 3 -26.97 9.86 3.14
CA THR A 3 -26.58 8.48 2.87
C THR A 3 -25.12 8.35 3.26
N ASN A 4 -24.86 7.62 4.33
CA ASN A 4 -23.52 7.26 4.79
C ASN A 4 -22.89 6.39 3.71
N LYS A 5 -22.34 7.02 2.67
CA LYS A 5 -21.86 6.36 1.47
C LYS A 5 -20.53 5.71 1.84
N ARG A 6 -20.56 4.39 1.91
CA ARG A 6 -19.37 3.57 2.06
C ARG A 6 -18.55 3.71 0.78
N GLU A 7 -17.28 4.02 0.93
CA GLU A 7 -16.38 4.06 -0.21
C GLU A 7 -16.07 2.63 -0.68
N ILE A 8 -15.78 2.46 -1.98
CA ILE A 8 -15.55 1.14 -2.59
C ILE A 8 -14.37 0.40 -1.92
N TRP A 9 -13.39 1.15 -1.42
CA TRP A 9 -12.20 0.63 -0.73
C TRP A 9 -12.37 0.44 0.78
N GLU A 10 -13.52 0.82 1.35
CA GLU A 10 -13.81 0.62 2.76
C GLU A 10 -14.52 -0.71 2.95
N ILE A 11 -13.99 -1.58 3.82
CA ILE A 11 -14.64 -2.85 4.17
C ILE A 11 -14.59 -3.15 5.65
N ASP A 12 -15.52 -3.96 6.14
CA ASP A 12 -15.50 -4.37 7.55
C ASP A 12 -14.41 -5.41 7.82
N ALA A 13 -14.16 -5.69 9.10
CA ALA A 13 -13.10 -6.61 9.51
C ALA A 13 -13.35 -8.07 9.14
N ALA A 14 -14.61 -8.50 8.98
CA ALA A 14 -14.93 -9.86 8.55
C ALA A 14 -14.56 -10.03 7.07
N GLN A 15 -15.01 -9.09 6.24
CA GLN A 15 -14.68 -9.04 4.81
C GLN A 15 -13.17 -8.92 4.59
N LEU A 16 -12.48 -8.06 5.35
CA LEU A 16 -11.03 -7.94 5.24
C LEU A 16 -10.30 -9.22 5.70
N GLY A 17 -10.83 -9.88 6.74
CA GLY A 17 -10.33 -11.15 7.21
C GLY A 17 -10.37 -12.24 6.13
N GLU A 18 -11.46 -12.33 5.38
CA GLU A 18 -11.59 -13.25 4.24
C GLU A 18 -10.53 -12.97 3.16
N ILE A 19 -10.31 -11.70 2.80
CA ILE A 19 -9.32 -11.30 1.79
C ILE A 19 -7.89 -11.65 2.22
N LEU A 20 -7.54 -11.36 3.48
CA LEU A 20 -6.18 -11.59 3.99
C LEU A 20 -5.96 -13.01 4.52
N ASN A 21 -7.00 -13.85 4.54
CA ASN A 21 -7.06 -15.16 5.15
C ASN A 21 -6.68 -15.16 6.65
N VAL A 22 -7.30 -14.27 7.42
CA VAL A 22 -7.15 -14.15 8.89
C VAL A 22 -8.51 -13.90 9.55
N THR A 23 -8.60 -14.04 10.87
CA THR A 23 -9.84 -13.79 11.61
C THR A 23 -10.14 -12.29 11.78
N ASP A 24 -11.42 -11.91 11.96
CA ASP A 24 -11.82 -10.54 12.36
C ASP A 24 -11.02 -10.07 13.59
N ARG A 25 -10.89 -10.94 14.60
CA ARG A 25 -10.08 -10.65 15.79
C ARG A 25 -8.66 -10.24 15.43
N ARG A 26 -8.02 -10.91 14.46
CA ARG A 26 -6.69 -10.54 14.00
C ARG A 26 -6.68 -9.19 13.29
N ILE A 27 -7.68 -8.86 12.47
CA ILE A 27 -7.81 -7.54 11.84
C ILE A 27 -7.87 -6.41 12.89
N ARG A 28 -8.66 -6.61 13.96
CA ARG A 28 -8.73 -5.64 15.06
C ARG A 28 -7.39 -5.48 15.78
N GLN A 29 -6.70 -6.60 16.03
CA GLN A 29 -5.37 -6.57 16.64
C GLN A 29 -4.35 -5.86 15.76
N LEU A 30 -4.37 -6.09 14.43
CA LEU A 30 -3.49 -5.39 13.48
C LEU A 30 -3.71 -3.87 13.54
N HIS A 31 -4.95 -3.43 13.72
CA HIS A 31 -5.26 -2.03 13.91
C HIS A 31 -4.77 -1.47 15.25
N GLU A 32 -4.96 -2.21 16.34
CA GLU A 32 -4.41 -1.85 17.67
C GLU A 32 -2.87 -1.75 17.63
N GLN A 33 -2.22 -2.54 16.75
CA GLN A 33 -0.79 -2.52 16.48
C GLN A 33 -0.35 -1.41 15.51
N ASN A 34 -1.27 -0.55 15.06
CA ASN A 34 -1.05 0.47 14.03
C ASN A 34 -0.54 -0.07 12.69
N GLU A 35 -0.77 -1.36 12.39
CA GLU A 35 -0.36 -1.98 11.12
C GLU A 35 -1.36 -1.70 9.99
N ILE A 36 -2.66 -1.59 10.33
CA ILE A 36 -3.74 -1.29 9.38
C ILE A 36 -4.61 -0.14 9.92
N PRO A 37 -4.82 0.94 9.15
CA PRO A 37 -5.66 2.05 9.57
C PRO A 37 -7.14 1.70 9.50
N ARG A 38 -7.92 2.46 10.26
CA ARG A 38 -9.38 2.43 10.24
C ARG A 38 -9.85 3.80 9.76
N ASN A 39 -10.56 3.84 8.64
CA ASN A 39 -11.03 5.10 8.04
C ASN A 39 -12.27 5.64 8.78
N LYS A 40 -13.19 4.74 9.14
CA LYS A 40 -14.44 5.03 9.86
C LYS A 40 -14.68 3.95 10.90
N ARG A 41 -15.61 4.17 11.83
CA ARG A 41 -15.93 3.18 12.88
C ARG A 41 -16.25 1.80 12.25
N GLY A 42 -15.36 0.84 12.47
CA GLY A 42 -15.51 -0.55 11.99
C GLY A 42 -15.12 -0.78 10.52
N LEU A 43 -14.65 0.23 9.79
CA LEU A 43 -14.28 0.11 8.37
C LEU A 43 -12.79 0.36 8.14
N TYR A 44 -12.21 -0.51 7.31
CA TYR A 44 -10.78 -0.60 7.02
C TYR A 44 -10.54 -0.32 5.54
N ASP A 45 -9.38 0.25 5.22
CA ASP A 45 -8.95 0.45 3.84
C ASP A 45 -8.38 -0.85 3.28
N VAL A 46 -9.11 -1.48 2.35
CA VAL A 46 -8.68 -2.73 1.71
C VAL A 46 -7.40 -2.55 0.89
N THR A 47 -7.23 -1.39 0.26
CA THR A 47 -6.06 -1.10 -0.57
C THR A 47 -4.80 -1.07 0.30
N TRP A 48 -4.87 -0.40 1.45
CA TRP A 48 -3.78 -0.41 2.42
C TRP A 48 -3.45 -1.85 2.84
N ALA A 49 -4.47 -2.58 3.29
CA ALA A 49 -4.28 -3.87 3.93
C ALA A 49 -3.69 -4.94 2.98
N VAL A 50 -4.16 -4.98 1.72
CA VAL A 50 -3.67 -5.90 0.69
C VAL A 50 -2.21 -5.60 0.36
N HIS A 51 -1.87 -4.34 0.12
CA HIS A 51 -0.50 -3.96 -0.23
C HIS A 51 0.46 -4.09 0.96
N TRP A 52 0.00 -3.79 2.18
CA TRP A 52 0.77 -4.06 3.38
C TRP A 52 1.12 -5.56 3.51
N GLN A 53 0.16 -6.46 3.28
CA GLN A 53 0.40 -7.89 3.30
C GLN A 53 1.33 -8.33 2.17
N ALA A 54 1.16 -7.79 0.96
CA ALA A 54 2.05 -8.04 -0.17
C ALA A 54 3.49 -7.61 0.14
N GLY A 55 3.70 -6.44 0.75
CA GLY A 55 5.02 -5.97 1.16
C GLY A 55 5.69 -6.90 2.17
N LYS A 56 4.92 -7.39 3.15
CA LYS A 56 5.38 -8.40 4.12
C LYS A 56 5.66 -9.78 3.52
N ARG A 57 5.16 -10.08 2.32
CA ARG A 57 5.45 -11.33 1.58
C ARG A 57 6.64 -11.15 0.65
N ALA A 58 6.73 -10.01 -0.03
CA ALA A 58 7.84 -9.64 -0.90
C ALA A 58 9.14 -9.54 -0.12
N LEU A 59 9.06 -9.05 1.13
CA LEU A 59 10.12 -9.14 2.10
C LEU A 59 9.94 -10.41 2.94
N ASN A 60 11.01 -11.13 3.25
CA ASN A 60 10.92 -12.14 4.31
C ASN A 60 10.61 -11.48 5.67
N GLN A 61 10.09 -12.25 6.64
CA GLN A 61 9.63 -11.72 7.93
C GLN A 61 10.69 -10.89 8.67
N HIS A 62 11.96 -11.26 8.57
CA HIS A 62 13.05 -10.55 9.25
C HIS A 62 13.25 -9.17 8.65
N ARG A 63 13.33 -9.08 7.31
CA ARG A 63 13.52 -7.80 6.61
C ARG A 63 12.32 -6.88 6.77
N ALA A 64 11.09 -7.43 6.75
CA ALA A 64 9.87 -6.64 6.88
C ALA A 64 9.80 -5.82 8.19
N ARG A 65 10.43 -6.28 9.28
CA ARG A 65 10.43 -5.58 10.58
C ARG A 65 11.20 -4.25 10.58
N GLN A 66 12.01 -4.01 9.56
CA GLN A 66 12.82 -2.78 9.45
C GLN A 66 12.02 -1.61 8.84
N PHE A 67 10.81 -1.86 8.36
CA PHE A 67 10.00 -0.90 7.62
C PHE A 67 8.73 -0.53 8.39
N THR A 68 8.30 0.72 8.24
CA THR A 68 7.01 1.16 8.76
C THR A 68 5.86 0.51 7.98
N PRO A 69 4.64 0.44 8.54
CA PRO A 69 3.48 -0.07 7.81
C PRO A 69 3.24 0.63 6.46
N LEU A 70 3.40 1.96 6.40
CA LEU A 70 3.27 2.73 5.16
C LEU A 70 4.37 2.38 4.13
N GLN A 71 5.61 2.17 4.58
CA GLN A 71 6.68 1.71 3.69
C GLN A 71 6.39 0.30 3.16
N LEU A 72 5.84 -0.60 3.98
CA LEU A 72 5.42 -1.93 3.54
C LEU A 72 4.29 -1.87 2.53
N VAL A 73 3.36 -0.93 2.65
CA VAL A 73 2.33 -0.66 1.62
C VAL A 73 2.99 -0.26 0.30
N ALA A 74 3.91 0.70 0.31
CA ALA A 74 4.63 1.12 -0.91
C ALA A 74 5.44 -0.04 -1.54
N ILE A 75 6.10 -0.86 -0.72
CA ILE A 75 6.82 -2.06 -1.17
C ILE A 75 5.87 -3.07 -1.80
N GLY A 76 4.73 -3.34 -1.17
CA GLY A 76 3.74 -4.25 -1.70
C GLY A 76 3.07 -3.74 -2.98
N TRP A 77 2.87 -2.42 -3.10
CA TRP A 77 2.39 -1.80 -4.34
C TRP A 77 3.32 -2.09 -5.51
N LEU A 78 4.62 -1.82 -5.35
CA LEU A 78 5.61 -2.11 -6.39
C LEU A 78 5.78 -3.61 -6.66
N ALA A 79 5.66 -4.46 -5.63
CA ALA A 79 5.84 -5.90 -5.80
C ALA A 79 4.61 -6.62 -6.40
N ALA A 80 3.40 -6.07 -6.22
CA ALA A 80 2.16 -6.71 -6.66
C ALA A 80 1.72 -6.27 -8.07
N MET A 81 2.15 -5.08 -8.52
CA MET A 81 1.74 -4.54 -9.80
C MET A 81 2.66 -5.03 -10.93
N ILE A 82 2.17 -6.00 -11.71
CA ILE A 82 2.90 -6.63 -12.84
C ILE A 82 3.42 -5.60 -13.86
N ALA A 83 2.71 -4.49 -14.03
CA ALA A 83 3.07 -3.45 -15.00
C ALA A 83 4.16 -2.48 -14.50
N ILE A 84 4.47 -2.46 -13.19
CA ILE A 84 5.41 -1.51 -12.61
C ILE A 84 6.80 -2.14 -12.55
N ASP A 85 7.74 -1.58 -13.30
CA ASP A 85 9.15 -1.89 -13.16
C ASP A 85 9.73 -1.07 -11.99
N PRO A 86 10.11 -1.68 -10.86
CA PRO A 86 10.64 -0.92 -9.73
C PRO A 86 12.00 -0.27 -10.04
N ASP A 87 12.70 -0.69 -11.11
CA ASP A 87 13.92 -0.01 -11.59
C ASP A 87 13.61 1.29 -12.36
N LYS A 88 12.38 1.46 -12.86
CA LYS A 88 11.93 2.61 -13.66
C LYS A 88 10.56 3.08 -13.20
N LEU A 89 10.54 4.03 -12.26
CA LEU A 89 9.30 4.66 -11.84
C LEU A 89 8.92 5.77 -12.81
N TYR A 90 7.80 5.57 -13.50
CA TYR A 90 7.22 6.54 -14.42
C TYR A 90 6.29 7.50 -13.67
N GLN A 91 6.00 8.67 -14.24
CA GLN A 91 5.10 9.63 -13.62
C GLN A 91 3.72 9.04 -13.32
N ASP A 92 3.16 8.24 -14.25
CA ASP A 92 1.87 7.58 -14.06
C ASP A 92 1.85 6.64 -12.84
N ASP A 93 2.98 6.00 -12.51
CA ASP A 93 3.11 5.14 -11.32
C ASP A 93 3.08 5.97 -10.03
N ILE A 94 3.76 7.11 -10.07
CA ILE A 94 3.78 8.08 -8.98
C ILE A 94 2.39 8.67 -8.78
N ASP A 95 1.70 9.03 -9.86
CA ASP A 95 0.36 9.62 -9.80
C ASP A 95 -0.66 8.60 -9.26
N ALA A 96 -0.63 7.36 -9.76
CA ALA A 96 -1.52 6.30 -9.30
C ALA A 96 -1.32 6.00 -7.79
N PHE A 97 -0.07 5.93 -7.33
CA PHE A 97 0.18 5.77 -5.90
C PHE A 97 -0.16 7.03 -5.10
N THR A 98 0.06 8.23 -5.65
CA THR A 98 -0.29 9.50 -5.00
C THR A 98 -1.78 9.60 -4.74
N GLU A 99 -2.62 9.21 -5.70
CA GLU A 99 -4.07 9.17 -5.53
C GLU A 99 -4.48 8.24 -4.38
N ALA A 100 -3.88 7.05 -4.31
CA ALA A 100 -4.13 6.13 -3.21
C ALA A 100 -3.64 6.68 -1.85
N ALA A 101 -2.44 7.26 -1.84
CA ALA A 101 -1.76 7.71 -0.63
C ALA A 101 -2.33 9.01 -0.04
N ALA A 102 -2.99 9.83 -0.86
CA ALA A 102 -3.72 11.02 -0.41
C ALA A 102 -4.78 10.67 0.65
N ARG A 103 -5.43 9.51 0.52
CA ARG A 103 -6.41 9.01 1.51
C ARG A 103 -5.79 8.71 2.87
N TRP A 104 -4.49 8.49 2.91
CA TRP A 104 -3.73 8.17 4.11
C TRP A 104 -2.96 9.38 4.66
N GLY A 105 -3.23 10.57 4.12
CA GLY A 105 -2.58 11.83 4.54
C GLY A 105 -1.15 11.99 4.03
N VAL A 106 -0.71 11.20 3.05
CA VAL A 106 0.62 11.34 2.45
C VAL A 106 0.59 12.46 1.41
N THR A 107 1.54 13.40 1.51
CA THR A 107 1.66 14.47 0.54
C THR A 107 2.31 13.96 -0.75
N PRO A 108 2.03 14.59 -1.92
CA PRO A 108 2.66 14.20 -3.18
C PRO A 108 4.20 14.17 -3.11
N GLY A 109 4.83 15.13 -2.41
CA GLY A 109 6.29 15.14 -2.21
C GLY A 109 6.81 13.96 -1.38
N GLY A 110 5.98 13.39 -0.50
CA GLY A 110 6.34 12.20 0.29
C GLY A 110 6.24 10.88 -0.48
N VAL A 111 5.38 10.82 -1.51
CA VAL A 111 5.14 9.61 -2.32
C VAL A 111 6.41 9.17 -3.04
N THR A 112 7.09 10.08 -3.73
CA THR A 112 8.32 9.74 -4.46
C THR A 112 9.37 9.13 -3.53
N GLY A 113 9.55 9.71 -2.34
CA GLY A 113 10.46 9.17 -1.32
C GLY A 113 10.07 7.75 -0.87
N LEU A 114 8.78 7.49 -0.66
CA LEU A 114 8.27 6.17 -0.30
C LEU A 114 8.53 5.13 -1.40
N LEU A 115 8.27 5.48 -2.67
CA LEU A 115 8.49 4.56 -3.79
C LEU A 115 9.98 4.29 -4.03
N MET A 116 10.86 5.27 -3.81
CA MET A 116 12.31 5.07 -3.86
C MET A 116 12.81 4.14 -2.76
N ILE A 117 12.33 4.31 -1.52
CA ILE A 117 12.63 3.37 -0.41
C ILE A 117 12.12 1.98 -0.75
N ALA A 118 10.92 1.89 -1.33
CA ALA A 118 10.30 0.63 -1.68
C ALA A 118 11.10 -0.14 -2.75
N ALA A 119 11.53 0.55 -3.81
CA ALA A 119 12.36 -0.07 -4.83
C ALA A 119 13.72 -0.51 -4.27
N ALA A 120 14.36 0.31 -3.42
CA ALA A 120 15.60 -0.07 -2.75
C ALA A 120 15.42 -1.32 -1.87
N ALA A 121 14.30 -1.43 -1.15
CA ALA A 121 13.97 -2.62 -0.37
C ALA A 121 13.79 -3.88 -1.23
N LEU A 122 13.33 -3.72 -2.48
CA LEU A 122 13.24 -4.80 -3.47
C LEU A 122 14.58 -5.10 -4.17
N GLY A 123 15.66 -4.44 -3.77
CA GLY A 123 17.00 -4.62 -4.36
C GLY A 123 17.17 -3.92 -5.71
N LYS A 124 16.30 -2.96 -6.01
CA LYS A 124 16.28 -2.21 -7.27
C LYS A 124 16.91 -0.84 -7.12
N THR A 125 17.64 -0.40 -8.13
CA THR A 125 18.24 0.94 -8.14
C THR A 125 17.33 1.85 -8.95
N SER A 126 16.17 2.15 -8.38
CA SER A 126 15.15 2.90 -9.09
C SER A 126 15.65 4.26 -9.54
N ARG A 127 15.28 4.62 -10.76
CA ARG A 127 15.43 5.98 -11.26
C ARG A 127 14.06 6.49 -11.65
N TYR A 128 13.80 7.75 -11.31
CA TYR A 128 12.64 8.45 -11.80
C TYR A 128 12.84 8.76 -13.29
N VAL A 129 11.85 8.39 -14.11
CA VAL A 129 11.89 8.56 -15.57
C VAL A 129 10.84 9.60 -15.97
N THR A 130 11.28 10.70 -16.60
CA THR A 130 10.43 11.84 -17.00
C THR A 130 9.75 11.67 -18.37
N GLY A 131 9.75 10.47 -18.95
CA GLY A 131 9.07 10.12 -20.20
C GLY A 131 7.96 9.09 -19.96
N GLY A 132 7.03 8.91 -20.91
CA GLY A 132 5.96 7.90 -20.80
C GLY A 132 6.48 6.46 -20.94
N ARG A 133 5.68 5.47 -20.54
CA ARG A 133 5.94 4.06 -20.87
C ARG A 133 5.79 3.88 -22.38
N GLU A 134 6.90 3.95 -23.11
CA GLU A 134 6.91 3.47 -24.49
C GLU A 134 6.57 1.97 -24.46
N ASN A 135 5.48 1.58 -25.14
CA ASN A 135 5.05 0.20 -25.22
C ASN A 135 6.19 -0.65 -25.78
N ALA A 136 6.82 -1.46 -24.91
CA ALA A 136 7.76 -2.50 -25.29
C ALA A 136 7.00 -3.79 -25.63
#